data_AF-A0A8T4G7W9-F1
#
_entry.id   AF-A0A8T4G7W9-F1
#
_cell.length_a   1.000
_cell.length_b   1.000
_cell.length_c   1.000
_cell.angle_alpha   90.00
_cell.angle_beta   90.00
_cell.angle_gamma   90.00
#
_symmetry.space_group_name_H-M   'P 1'
#
loop_
_entity.id
_entity.type
_entity.pdbx_description
1 polymer ?
#
loop_
_entity_poly.entity_id
_entity_poly.type
_entity_poly.pdbx_seq_one_letter_code
_entity_poly.pdbx_strand_id
1 'polypeptide(L)'
;MSTEHITIALTDAFSLLDFSERLLDEIETAPLSELPRIVSLLRKNLRDAKALINDAEAEFDSIVKETERREVEDLVIYDEWADKNEELLKKEIS
;
A
#
# COMPACT_ATOMS: atom_id res chain seq x y z
N MET A 1 -1.46 -10.47 6.11
CA MET A 1 -1.34 -9.00 6.13
C MET A 1 -2.58 -8.46 5.45
N SER A 2 -3.38 -7.66 6.15
CA SER A 2 -4.69 -7.20 5.69
C SER A 2 -4.60 -5.75 5.22
N THR A 3 -5.48 -5.36 4.30
CA THR A 3 -5.71 -3.98 3.84
C THR A 3 -5.89 -2.94 4.96
N GLU A 4 -6.09 -3.40 6.19
CA GLU A 4 -6.13 -2.63 7.42
C GLU A 4 -4.82 -1.90 7.72
N HIS A 5 -3.67 -2.54 7.50
CA HIS A 5 -2.37 -1.89 7.70
C HIS A 5 -2.14 -0.74 6.72
N ILE A 6 -2.45 -0.94 5.44
CA ILE A 6 -2.43 0.12 4.42
C ILE A 6 -3.34 1.29 4.84
N THR A 7 -4.55 0.98 5.32
CA THR A 7 -5.52 2.01 5.73
C THR A 7 -5.00 2.83 6.92
N ILE A 8 -4.44 2.17 7.93
CA ILE A 8 -3.86 2.85 9.10
C ILE A 8 -2.66 3.72 8.67
N ALA A 9 -1.72 3.16 7.90
CA ALA A 9 -0.54 3.87 7.44
C ALA A 9 -0.88 5.13 6.64
N LEU A 10 -1.86 5.03 5.71
CA LEU A 10 -2.32 6.19 4.95
C LEU A 10 -3.04 7.22 5.83
N THR A 11 -3.87 6.77 6.78
CA THR A 11 -4.56 7.67 7.73
C THR A 11 -3.56 8.46 8.58
N ASP A 12 -2.53 7.79 9.09
CA ASP A 12 -1.46 8.40 9.88
C ASP A 12 -0.61 9.35 9.02
N ALA A 13 -0.28 8.95 7.79
CA ALA A 13 0.45 9.79 6.85
C ALA A 13 -0.30 11.09 6.53
N PHE A 14 -1.60 10.99 6.21
CA PHE A 14 -2.42 12.17 5.95
C PHE A 14 -2.56 13.07 7.19
N SER A 15 -2.69 12.49 8.37
CA SER A 15 -2.72 13.27 9.63
C SER A 15 -1.43 14.08 9.84
N LEU A 16 -0.27 13.51 9.49
CA LEU A 16 1.02 14.19 9.54
C LEU A 16 1.14 15.30 8.48
N LEU A 17 0.56 15.10 7.29
CA LEU A 17 0.50 16.12 6.24
C LEU A 17 -0.41 17.28 6.64
N ASP A 18 -1.60 17.02 7.16
CA ASP A 18 -2.53 18.05 7.66
C ASP A 18 -1.92 18.88 8.80
N PHE A 19 -1.13 18.24 9.67
CA PHE A 19 -0.37 18.97 10.68
C PHE A 19 0.78 19.77 10.06
N SER A 20 1.42 19.25 9.02
CA SER A 20 2.49 19.96 8.29
C SER A 20 1.97 21.21 7.59
N GLU A 21 0.76 21.17 7.02
CA GLU A 21 0.09 22.35 6.44
C GLU A 21 -0.12 23.43 7.50
N ARG A 22 -0.60 23.07 8.69
CA ARG A 22 -0.75 24.01 9.81
C ARG A 22 0.57 24.62 10.27
N LEU A 23 1.67 23.86 10.24
CA LEU A 23 3.01 24.40 10.54
C LEU A 23 3.47 25.38 9.47
N LEU A 24 3.12 25.16 8.20
CA LEU A 24 3.45 26.09 7.11
C LEU A 24 2.72 27.43 7.33
N ASP A 25 1.44 27.39 7.72
CA ASP A 25 0.69 28.60 8.09
C ASP A 25 1.31 29.32 9.31
N GLU A 26 1.83 28.56 10.29
CA GLU A 26 2.48 29.12 11.48
C GLU A 26 3.79 29.85 11.11
N ILE A 27 4.53 29.39 10.09
CA ILE A 27 5.78 30.03 9.64
C ILE A 27 5.54 31.49 9.19
N GLU A 28 4.38 31.78 8.59
CA GLU A 28 4.09 33.12 8.08
C GLU A 28 3.97 34.18 9.20
N THR A 29 3.62 33.76 10.41
CA THR A 29 3.32 34.66 11.54
C THR A 29 4.22 34.45 12.76
N ALA A 30 5.01 33.36 12.79
CA ALA A 30 5.85 33.02 13.92
C ALA A 30 7.05 33.97 14.10
N PRO A 31 7.47 34.22 15.36
CA PRO A 31 8.72 34.91 15.63
C PRO A 31 9.93 34.17 15.05
N LEU A 32 10.96 34.91 14.59
CA LEU A 32 12.20 34.33 14.04
C LEU A 32 12.86 33.29 14.97
N SER A 33 12.70 33.43 16.29
CA SER A 33 13.22 32.49 17.29
C SER A 33 12.53 31.12 17.29
N GLU A 34 11.26 31.06 16.86
CA GLU A 34 10.46 29.82 16.82
C GLU A 34 10.62 29.08 15.48
N LEU A 35 11.01 29.79 14.41
CA LEU A 35 11.15 29.20 13.07
C LEU A 35 12.03 27.94 13.02
N PRO A 36 13.20 27.86 13.71
CA PRO A 36 14.00 26.64 13.69
C PRO A 36 13.26 25.42 14.25
N ARG A 37 12.43 25.62 15.29
CA ARG A 37 11.62 24.56 15.89
C ARG A 37 10.52 24.12 14.93
N ILE A 38 9.80 25.07 14.34
CA ILE A 38 8.70 24.81 13.40
C ILE A 38 9.23 24.08 12.16
N VAL A 39 10.32 24.57 11.56
CA VAL A 39 10.95 23.92 10.40
C VAL A 39 11.47 22.51 10.75
N SER A 40 11.98 22.30 11.96
CA SER A 40 12.42 20.97 12.42
C SER A 40 11.24 20.00 12.52
N LEU A 41 10.13 20.43 13.11
CA LEU A 41 8.90 19.62 13.20
C LEU A 41 8.32 19.33 11.82
N LEU A 42 8.27 20.33 10.93
CA LEU A 42 7.80 20.17 9.56
C LEU A 42 8.62 19.10 8.81
N ARG A 43 9.95 19.20 8.86
CA ARG A 43 10.83 18.21 8.22
C ARG A 43 10.64 16.80 8.78
N LYS A 44 10.42 16.69 10.09
CA LYS A 44 10.16 15.40 10.73
C LYS A 44 8.85 14.82 10.21
N ASN A 45 7.76 15.58 10.26
CA ASN A 45 6.45 15.10 9.83
C ASN A 45 6.42 14.71 8.35
N LEU A 46 7.06 15.49 7.48
CA LEU A 46 7.18 15.15 6.06
C LEU A 46 7.98 13.87 5.84
N ARG A 47 9.03 13.63 6.63
CA ARG A 47 9.81 12.38 6.55
C ARG A 47 8.99 11.18 7.03
N ASP A 48 8.31 11.33 8.15
CA ASP A 48 7.53 10.27 8.78
C ASP A 48 6.31 9.92 7.89
N ALA A 49 5.61 10.92 7.34
CA ALA A 49 4.53 10.72 6.38
C ALA A 49 5.01 10.00 5.11
N LYS A 50 6.19 10.39 4.59
CA LYS A 50 6.78 9.71 3.43
C LYS A 50 7.13 8.25 3.72
N ALA A 51 7.65 7.94 4.90
CA ALA A 51 7.96 6.57 5.28
C ALA A 51 6.68 5.71 5.32
N LEU A 52 5.62 6.22 5.94
CA LEU A 52 4.32 5.54 5.99
C LEU A 52 3.72 5.30 4.60
N ILE A 53 3.81 6.28 3.69
CA ILE A 53 3.34 6.14 2.31
C ILE A 53 4.15 5.07 1.57
N ASN A 54 5.48 5.09 1.68
CA ASN A 54 6.33 4.08 1.03
C ASN A 54 6.03 2.67 1.56
N ASP A 55 5.79 2.51 2.85
CA ASP A 55 5.46 1.22 3.46
C ASP A 55 4.09 0.72 2.96
N ALA A 56 3.10 1.62 2.87
CA ALA A 56 1.79 1.31 2.31
C ALA A 56 1.86 0.95 0.81
N GLU A 57 2.69 1.64 0.03
CA GLU A 57 2.93 1.32 -1.39
C GLU A 57 3.58 -0.07 -1.54
N ALA A 58 4.58 -0.39 -0.72
CA ALA A 58 5.24 -1.69 -0.75
C ALA A 58 4.29 -2.85 -0.39
N GLU A 59 3.41 -2.63 0.58
CA GLU A 59 2.37 -3.60 0.95
C GLU A 59 1.34 -3.76 -0.17
N PHE A 60 0.89 -2.65 -0.77
CA PHE A 60 -0.03 -2.67 -1.90
C PHE A 60 0.55 -3.44 -3.09
N ASP A 61 1.79 -3.17 -3.47
CA ASP A 61 2.51 -3.88 -4.53
C ASP A 61 2.61 -5.38 -4.25
N SER A 62 2.82 -5.77 -2.98
CA SER A 62 2.84 -7.17 -2.59
C SER A 62 1.48 -7.83 -2.75
N ILE A 63 0.39 -7.13 -2.42
CA ILE A 63 -0.99 -7.64 -2.59
C ILE A 63 -1.31 -7.81 -4.07
N VAL A 64 -0.95 -6.85 -4.92
CA VAL A 64 -1.17 -6.94 -6.37
C VAL A 64 -0.46 -8.15 -6.95
N LYS A 65 0.84 -8.31 -6.69
CA LYS A 65 1.63 -9.47 -7.18
C LYS A 65 1.10 -10.81 -6.70
N GLU A 66 0.66 -10.88 -5.46
CA GLU A 66 0.04 -12.09 -4.90
C GLU A 66 -1.28 -12.41 -5.59
N THR A 67 -2.09 -11.39 -5.90
CA THR A 67 -3.36 -11.54 -6.62
C THR A 67 -3.12 -12.02 -8.05
N GLU A 68 -2.20 -11.37 -8.78
CA GLU A 68 -1.79 -11.78 -10.13
C GLU A 68 -1.26 -13.23 -10.14
N ARG A 69 -0.43 -13.60 -9.15
CA ARG A 69 0.09 -14.96 -9.05
C ARG A 69 -1.03 -15.99 -8.87
N ARG A 70 -2.02 -15.69 -8.01
CA ARG A 70 -3.17 -16.58 -7.79
C ARG A 70 -4.04 -16.72 -9.04
N GLU A 71 -4.29 -15.63 -9.76
CA GLU A 71 -5.06 -15.69 -11.02
C GLU A 71 -4.38 -16.59 -12.06
N VAL A 72 -3.04 -16.54 -12.14
CA VAL A 72 -2.27 -17.45 -13.00
C VAL A 72 -2.31 -18.89 -12.49
N GLU A 73 -2.12 -19.13 -11.19
CA GLU A 73 -2.19 -20.47 -10.58
C GLU A 73 -3.57 -21.12 -10.80
N ASP A 74 -4.66 -20.36 -10.63
CA ASP A 74 -6.04 -20.84 -10.84
C ASP A 74 -6.31 -21.23 -12.31
N LEU A 75 -5.78 -20.46 -13.27
CA LEU A 75 -5.89 -20.77 -14.70
C LEU A 75 -5.17 -22.09 -15.06
N VAL A 76 -3.96 -22.31 -14.53
CA VAL A 76 -3.19 -23.55 -14.77
C VAL A 76 -3.93 -24.77 -14.21
N ILE A 77 -4.50 -24.66 -13.00
CA ILE A 77 -5.26 -25.75 -12.37
C ILE A 77 -6.49 -26.11 -13.21
N TYR A 78 -7.18 -25.10 -13.75
CA TYR A 78 -8.35 -25.32 -14.61
C TYR A 78 -7.99 -26.09 -15.88
N ASP A 79 -6.89 -25.71 -16.55
CA ASP A 79 -6.42 -26.37 -17.76
C ASP A 79 -6.03 -27.83 -17.48
N GLU A 80 -5.25 -28.08 -16.42
CA GLU A 80 -4.87 -29.45 -16.01
C GLU A 80 -6.09 -30.31 -15.64
N TRP A 81 -7.11 -29.71 -15.02
CA TRP A 81 -8.36 -30.40 -14.71
C TRP A 81 -9.14 -30.72 -15.98
N ALA A 82 -9.21 -29.80 -16.94
CA ALA A 82 -9.90 -30.00 -18.21
C ALA A 82 -9.28 -31.15 -19.01
N ASP A 83 -7.94 -31.19 -19.12
CA ASP A 83 -7.19 -32.25 -19.80
C ASP A 83 -7.51 -33.63 -19.18
N LYS A 84 -7.45 -33.73 -17.85
CA LYS A 84 -7.76 -34.99 -17.13
C LYS A 84 -9.19 -35.45 -17.36
N ASN A 85 -10.17 -34.55 -17.38
CA ASN A 85 -11.56 -34.93 -17.61
C ASN A 85 -11.82 -35.33 -19.06
N GLU A 86 -11.16 -34.68 -20.03
CA GLU A 86 -11.28 -35.08 -21.44
C GLU A 86 -10.72 -36.49 -21.66
N GLU A 87 -9.60 -36.82 -21.02
CA GLU A 87 -9.04 -38.18 -21.05
C GLU A 87 -9.97 -39.22 -20.43
N LEU A 88 -10.64 -38.89 -19.33
CA LEU A 88 -11.62 -39.78 -18.68
C LEU A 88 -12.83 -40.02 -19.58
N LEU A 89 -13.37 -38.96 -20.19
CA LEU A 89 -14.51 -39.06 -21.12
C LEU A 89 -14.18 -39.92 -22.35
N LYS A 90 -12.98 -39.78 -22.92
CA LYS A 90 -12.53 -40.62 -24.04
C LYS A 90 -12.43 -42.11 -23.67
N LYS A 91 -12.16 -42.43 -22.40
CA LYS A 91 -12.10 -43.81 -21.89
C LYS A 91 -13.47 -44.40 -21.58
N GLU A 92 -14.46 -43.60 -21.19
CA GLU A 92 -15.82 -44.08 -20.88
C GLU A 92 -16.71 -44.27 -22.12
N ILE A 93 -16.44 -43.53 -23.21
CA ILE A 93 -17.21 -43.63 -24.46
C ILE A 93 -16.69 -44.79 -25.36
N SER A 94 -15.48 -45.31 -25.10
CA SER A 94 -14.87 -46.42 -25.83
C SER A 94 -15.14 -47.78 -25.20
#